data_AF-A0A6I6EVA9-F1
#
_entry.id   AF-A0A6I6EVA9-F1
#
_cell.length_a   1.000
_cell.length_b   1.000
_cell.length_c   1.000
_cell.angle_alpha   90.00
_cell.angle_beta   90.00
_cell.angle_gamma   90.00
#
_symmetry.space_group_name_H-M   'P 1'
#
loop_
_entity.id
_entity.type
_entity.pdbx_description
1 polymer ?
#
loop_
_entity_poly.entity_id
_entity_poly.type
_entity_poly.pdbx_seq_one_letter_code
_entity_poly.pdbx_strand_id
1 'polypeptide(L)' 'MIKAIEFINFKAFKDSNKVDLKKINILVGPNSGGKSSFIKGILTLKIQWKVNTMKQSSI' A
#
# COMPACT_ATOMS: atom_id res chain seq x y z
N MET A 1 6.84 -10.60 7.34
CA MET A 1 5.82 -9.56 7.60
C MET A 1 6.32 -8.25 7.01
N ILE A 2 5.47 -7.48 6.32
CA ILE A 2 5.85 -6.18 5.75
C ILE A 2 6.17 -5.23 6.91
N LYS A 3 7.39 -4.66 6.93
CA LYS A 3 7.86 -3.81 8.04
C LYS A 3 7.54 -2.33 7.83
N ALA A 4 7.49 -1.88 6.59
CA ALA A 4 7.18 -0.51 6.23
C ALA A 4 6.61 -0.45 4.81
N ILE A 5 5.88 0.62 4.52
CA ILE A 5 5.38 0.97 3.19
C ILE A 5 5.68 2.44 2.93
N GLU A 6 5.94 2.77 1.68
CA GLU A 6 6.13 4.13 1.20
C GLU A 6 5.37 4.31 -0.12
N PHE A 7 4.74 5.46 -0.28
CA PHE A 7 3.98 5.86 -1.46
C PHE A 7 4.55 7.18 -2.00
N ILE A 8 5.08 7.13 -3.23
CA ILE A 8 5.60 8.31 -3.94
C ILE A 8 4.72 8.54 -5.17
N ASN A 9 4.20 9.76 -5.33
CA ASN A 9 3.30 10.17 -6.40
C ASN A 9 2.12 9.21 -6.63
N PHE A 10 1.50 8.76 -5.53
CA PHE A 10 0.38 7.83 -5.55
C PHE A 10 -0.88 8.43 -4.92
N LYS A 11 -1.87 8.72 -5.75
CA LYS A 11 -3.19 9.26 -5.36
C LYS A 11 -3.05 10.50 -4.47
N ALA A 12 -3.44 10.38 -3.19
CA ALA A 12 -3.40 11.48 -2.23
C ALA A 12 -2.00 11.74 -1.66
N PHE A 13 -1.01 10.91 -2.00
CA PHE A 13 0.36 11.02 -1.50
C PHE A 13 1.28 11.49 -2.62
N LYS A 14 1.75 12.74 -2.54
CA LYS A 14 2.93 13.18 -3.30
C LYS A 14 4.17 12.43 -2.78
N ASP A 15 4.28 12.38 -1.46
CA ASP A 15 5.25 11.59 -0.72
C ASP A 15 4.63 11.25 0.64
N SER A 16 4.46 9.96 0.96
CA SER A 16 3.96 9.54 2.28
C SER A 16 5.05 9.50 3.34
N ASN A 17 6.31 9.67 2.94
CA ASN A 17 7.49 9.17 3.62
C ASN A 17 7.38 7.66 3.91
N LYS A 18 8.41 7.13 4.57
CA LYS A 18 8.38 5.77 5.10
C LYS A 18 7.40 5.66 6.25
N VAL A 19 6.40 4.79 6.11
CA VAL A 19 5.43 4.46 7.15
C VAL A 19 5.74 3.07 7.69
N ASP A 20 6.22 3.01 8.94
CA ASP A 20 6.46 1.74 9.61
C ASP A 20 5.13 1.05 9.98
N LEU A 21 5.05 -0.26 9.70
CA LEU A 21 3.88 -1.08 9.99
C LEU A 21 4.14 -1.95 11.22
N LYS A 22 3.19 -1.95 12.15
CA LYS A 22 3.15 -2.86 13.29
C LYS A 22 2.17 -4.00 13.02
N LYS A 23 2.01 -4.91 13.99
CA LYS A 23 1.04 -6.01 13.92
C LYS A 23 -0.40 -5.51 13.72
N ILE A 24 -0.73 -4.38 14.37
CA ILE A 24 -2.01 -3.67 14.24
C ILE A 24 -1.69 -2.20 13.94
N ASN A 25 -2.35 -1.62 12.94
CA ASN A 25 -2.20 -0.21 12.56
C ASN A 25 -3.60 0.40 12.45
N ILE A 26 -3.80 1.58 13.03
CA ILE A 26 -5.07 2.30 12.99
C ILE A 26 -4.89 3.53 12.11
N LEU A 27 -5.68 3.63 11.04
CA LEU A 27 -5.68 4.77 10.11
C LEU A 27 -6.70 5.81 10.60
N VAL A 28 -6.21 6.90 11.18
CA VAL A 28 -7.03 8.01 11.70
C VAL A 28 -6.76 9.31 10.93
N GLY A 29 -7.68 10.25 11.01
CA GLY A 29 -7.58 11.57 10.37
C GLY A 29 -8.87 12.00 9.69
N PRO A 30 -8.93 13.25 9.20
CA PRO A 30 -10.12 13.79 8.54
C PRO A 30 -10.49 13.02 7.26
N ASN A 31 -11.74 13.17 6.80
CA ASN A 31 -12.14 12.67 5.50
C ASN A 31 -11.27 13.28 4.40
N SER A 32 -11.05 12.51 3.34
CA SER A 32 -10.12 12.86 2.25
C SER A 32 -8.64 13.00 2.66
N GLY A 33 -8.26 12.73 3.92
CA GLY A 33 -6.87 12.70 4.39
C GLY A 33 -6.03 11.51 3.90
N GLY A 34 -6.41 10.84 2.81
CA GLY A 34 -5.60 9.77 2.21
C GLY A 34 -5.77 8.36 2.79
N LYS A 35 -6.62 8.15 3.81
CA LYS A 35 -6.86 6.81 4.42
C LYS A 35 -7.27 5.75 3.39
N SER A 36 -8.27 6.05 2.56
CA SER A 36 -8.70 5.13 1.50
C SER A 36 -7.65 4.99 0.39
N SER A 37 -6.85 6.02 0.12
CA SER A 37 -5.72 5.94 -0.80
C SER A 37 -4.67 4.97 -0.28
N PHE A 38 -4.36 4.99 1.02
CA PHE A 38 -3.41 4.08 1.67
C PHE A 38 -3.85 2.62 1.52
N ILE A 39 -5.11 2.31 1.85
CA ILE A 39 -5.68 0.96 1.70
C ILE A 39 -5.63 0.51 0.23
N LYS A 40 -6.00 1.40 -0.71
CA LYS A 40 -5.92 1.09 -2.14
C LYS A 40 -4.48 0.82 -2.59
N GLY A 41 -3.48 1.49 -2.02
CA GLY A 41 -2.07 1.23 -2.29
C GLY A 41 -1.64 -0.17 -1.87
N ILE A 42 -2.02 -0.60 -0.66
CA ILE A 42 -1.78 -1.97 -0.18
C ILE A 42 -2.44 -3.00 -1.10
N LEU A 43 -3.69 -2.74 -1.51
CA LEU A 43 -4.41 -3.63 -2.41
C LEU A 43 -3.72 -3.75 -3.77
N THR A 44 -3.27 -2.64 -4.35
CA THR A 44 -2.52 -2.63 -5.62
C THR A 44 -1.26 -3.49 -5.51
N LEU A 45 -0.48 -3.35 -4.43
CA LEU A 45 0.71 -4.18 -4.20
C LEU A 45 0.37 -5.68 -4.12
N LYS A 46 -0.72 -6.03 -3.43
CA LYS A 46 -1.21 -7.42 -3.34
C LYS A 46 -1.60 -7.98 -4.72
N ILE A 47 -2.34 -7.20 -5.52
CA ILE A 47 -2.77 -7.61 -6.86
C ILE A 47 -1.56 -7.77 -7.77
N GLN A 48 -0.63 -6.81 -7.77
CA GLN A 48 0.58 -6.88 -8.58
C GLN A 48 1.41 -8.11 -8.25
N TRP A 49 1.58 -8.40 -6.95
CA TRP A 49 2.28 -9.61 -6.51
C TRP A 49 1.60 -10.87 -7.06
N LYS A 50 0.26 -10.97 -6.95
CA LYS A 50 -0.51 -12.11 -7.48
C LYS A 50 -0.37 -12.25 -9.00
N VAL A 51 -0.40 -11.15 -9.75
CA VAL A 51 -0.22 -11.16 -11.20
C VAL A 51 1.17 -11.68 -11.58
N ASN A 52 2.21 -11.23 -10.87
CA ASN A 52 3.58 -11.68 -11.13
C ASN A 52 3.77 -13.18 -10.81
N THR A 53 3.15 -13.69 -9.74
CA THR A 53 3.23 -15.12 -9.42
C THR A 53 2.52 -15.98 -10.47
N MET A 54 1.38 -15.52 -11.01
CA MET A 54 0.66 -16.26 -12.05
C MET A 54 1.47 -16.33 -13.35
N LYS A 55 2.17 -15.25 -13.72
CA LYS A 55 3.04 -15.25 -14.91
C LYS A 55 4.21 -16.22 -14.80
N GLN A 56 4.79 -16.39 -13.61
CA GLN A 56 5.89 -17.34 -13.40
C GLN A 56 5.46 -18.80 -13.46
N SER A 57 4.20 -19.12 -13.13
CA SER A 57 3.68 -20.49 -13.18
C SER A 57 3.21 -20.93 -14.58
N SER A 58 3.17 -20.01 -15.55
CA SER A 58 2.80 -20.29 -16.94
C SER A 58 4.00 -20.40 -17.88
N ILE A 59 5.23 -20.36 -17.33
CA ILE A 59 6.51 -20.65 -17.98
C ILE A 59 7.04 -21.94 -17.34
#